data_AF-A0A7K3GRM3-F1
#
_entry.id   AF-A0A7K3GRM3-F1
#
_cell.length_a   1.000
_cell.length_b   1.000
_cell.length_c   1.000
_cell.angle_alpha   90.00
_cell.angle_beta   90.00
_cell.angle_gamma   90.00
#
_symmetry.space_group_name_H-M   'P 1'
#
loop_
_entity.id
_entity.type
_entity.pdbx_description
1 polymer ?
#
loop_
_entity_poly.entity_id
_entity_poly.type
_entity_poly.pdbx_seq_one_letter_code
_entity_poly.pdbx_strand_id
1 'polypeptide(L)'
;RPGLRARALVWGAWDGGMVTPHLAEYFAAAGTPLISRAAGARALVEELAQEGPVQRVLVPHAAGTELVPAEVDAPLAELRVGAGSHPHFAEHAVGGRPVVPLAYVAEWFARLLREHDPYAPVELSDLRVLRGIALEDFGTAERRLLVRRVRTNGRPEAWQFQGHGDGDGAPHYRVTPGGAPTADGFGVETGTLAQDLGPLPRTELYDGHVLFHGPAFQVVRGFEGVGPSGARGELAGVRGMDWRPEPWITDPAAVDGALQLAGLWAEHLLGGPTLPMGIGHFRWHRPGPVAGTVPCTVYAGEADDGLAVCDVLLGSPQAPVAELLGVQQVLRPS
;
A
#
# COMPACT_ATOMS: atom_id res chain seq x y z
N ARG A 1 14.04 -4.86 -37.80
CA ARG A 1 13.73 -3.89 -38.87
C ARG A 1 13.93 -2.48 -38.29
N PRO A 2 14.94 -1.72 -38.70
CA PRO A 2 15.09 -0.33 -38.27
C PRO A 2 13.85 0.47 -38.67
N GLY A 3 13.26 1.23 -37.75
CA GLY A 3 12.05 2.03 -38.00
C GLY A 3 10.70 1.30 -37.80
N LEU A 4 10.68 0.03 -37.35
CA LEU A 4 9.43 -0.64 -36.97
C LEU A 4 8.86 0.03 -35.70
N ARG A 5 7.66 0.60 -35.81
CA ARG A 5 6.90 1.14 -34.67
C ARG A 5 5.82 0.14 -34.29
N ALA A 6 5.88 -0.37 -33.05
CA ALA A 6 4.82 -1.18 -32.46
C ALA A 6 4.06 -0.32 -31.43
N ARG A 7 2.73 -0.51 -31.37
CA ARG A 7 1.82 0.13 -30.43
C ARG A 7 0.84 -0.91 -29.91
N ALA A 8 0.49 -0.82 -28.63
CA ALA A 8 -0.54 -1.65 -28.01
C ALA A 8 -1.64 -0.74 -27.48
N LEU A 9 -2.86 -0.98 -27.93
CA LEU A 9 -4.06 -0.22 -27.57
C LEU A 9 -5.02 -1.15 -26.84
N VAL A 10 -5.45 -0.74 -25.64
CA VAL A 10 -6.47 -1.45 -24.88
C VAL A 10 -7.80 -0.75 -25.08
N TRP A 11 -8.74 -1.43 -25.72
CA TRP A 11 -10.03 -0.86 -26.11
C TRP A 11 -11.13 -1.25 -25.14
N GLY A 12 -11.90 -0.28 -24.66
CA GLY A 12 -13.21 -0.51 -24.08
C GLY A 12 -14.23 -0.97 -25.13
N ALA A 13 -15.41 -1.40 -24.67
CA ALA A 13 -16.47 -1.88 -25.55
C ALA A 13 -16.90 -0.80 -26.57
N TRP A 14 -16.91 -1.15 -27.86
CA TRP A 14 -17.19 -0.21 -28.95
C TRP A 14 -18.35 -0.68 -29.83
N ASP A 15 -19.07 0.27 -30.40
CA ASP A 15 -20.20 0.07 -31.31
C ASP A 15 -19.72 -0.32 -32.73
N GLY A 16 -18.85 -1.32 -32.77
CA GLY A 16 -18.09 -1.78 -33.93
C GLY A 16 -18.12 -3.28 -34.16
N GLY A 17 -18.87 -4.03 -33.33
CA GLY A 17 -18.99 -5.49 -33.42
C GLY A 17 -18.32 -6.30 -32.31
N MET A 18 -17.71 -5.65 -31.29
CA MET A 18 -17.24 -6.34 -30.07
C MET A 18 -18.36 -6.63 -29.06
N VAL A 19 -19.52 -6.02 -29.24
CA VAL A 19 -20.68 -6.10 -28.35
C VAL A 19 -21.90 -6.48 -29.17
N THR A 20 -22.66 -7.46 -28.67
CA THR A 20 -23.98 -7.81 -29.21
C THR A 20 -25.02 -6.77 -28.78
N PRO A 21 -26.19 -6.68 -29.43
CA PRO A 21 -27.26 -5.76 -29.01
C PRO A 21 -27.65 -5.92 -27.53
N HIS A 22 -27.71 -7.16 -27.04
CA HIS A 22 -28.01 -7.44 -25.64
C HIS A 22 -26.91 -6.95 -24.68
N LEU A 23 -25.64 -7.09 -25.06
CA LEU A 23 -24.53 -6.61 -24.24
C LEU A 23 -24.42 -5.07 -24.29
N ALA A 24 -24.82 -4.44 -25.40
CA ALA A 24 -24.93 -2.99 -25.52
C ALA A 24 -26.01 -2.41 -24.58
N GLU A 25 -27.17 -3.06 -24.45
CA GLU A 25 -28.21 -2.69 -23.48
C GLU A 25 -27.71 -2.77 -22.04
N TYR A 26 -26.96 -3.82 -21.70
CA TYR A 26 -26.32 -3.97 -20.39
C TYR A 26 -25.36 -2.81 -20.08
N PHE A 27 -24.48 -2.45 -21.03
CA PHE A 27 -23.56 -1.32 -20.87
C PHE A 27 -24.31 0.01 -20.71
N ALA A 28 -25.36 0.24 -21.51
CA ALA A 28 -26.19 1.43 -21.42
C ALA A 28 -26.92 1.54 -20.05
N ALA A 29 -27.47 0.43 -19.54
CA ALA A 29 -28.10 0.38 -18.22
C ALA A 29 -27.10 0.60 -17.07
N ALA A 30 -25.84 0.21 -17.26
CA ALA A 30 -24.75 0.45 -16.32
C ALA A 30 -24.14 1.87 -16.41
N GLY A 31 -24.66 2.75 -17.28
CA GLY A 31 -24.15 4.12 -17.46
C GLY A 31 -22.80 4.20 -18.18
N THR A 32 -22.34 3.10 -18.76
CA THR A 32 -21.08 3.01 -19.52
C THR A 32 -21.42 3.04 -21.00
N PRO A 33 -21.24 4.16 -21.72
CA PRO A 33 -21.53 4.20 -23.14
C PRO A 33 -20.59 3.28 -23.93
N LEU A 34 -20.84 3.09 -25.21
CA LEU A 34 -19.94 2.38 -26.12
C LEU A 34 -19.08 3.38 -26.90
N ILE A 35 -17.85 3.00 -27.25
CA ILE A 35 -17.01 3.83 -28.12
C ILE A 35 -17.61 3.79 -29.52
N SER A 36 -17.95 4.94 -30.12
CA SER A 36 -18.41 4.95 -31.52
C SER A 36 -17.28 4.60 -32.48
N ARG A 37 -17.61 4.02 -33.64
CA ARG A 37 -16.62 3.68 -34.68
C ARG A 37 -15.76 4.90 -35.08
N ALA A 38 -16.39 6.07 -35.19
CA ALA A 38 -15.72 7.31 -35.54
C ALA A 38 -14.74 7.78 -34.45
N ALA A 39 -15.13 7.67 -33.18
CA ALA A 39 -14.27 8.01 -32.05
C ALA A 39 -13.08 7.05 -31.95
N GLY A 40 -13.32 5.74 -32.10
CA GLY A 40 -12.27 4.73 -32.10
C GLY A 40 -11.26 4.90 -33.24
N ALA A 41 -11.75 5.17 -34.46
CA ALA A 41 -10.88 5.41 -35.61
C ALA A 41 -9.99 6.65 -35.42
N ARG A 42 -10.54 7.75 -34.86
CA ARG A 42 -9.78 8.97 -34.57
C ARG A 42 -8.67 8.72 -33.56
N ALA A 43 -8.99 8.03 -32.45
CA ALA A 43 -8.03 7.72 -31.41
C ALA A 43 -6.88 6.82 -31.89
N LEU A 44 -7.17 5.87 -32.79
CA LEU A 44 -6.15 5.05 -33.46
C LEU A 44 -5.19 5.90 -34.30
N VAL A 45 -5.73 6.82 -35.11
CA VAL A 45 -4.90 7.70 -35.97
C VAL A 45 -4.03 8.62 -35.13
N GLU A 46 -4.59 9.21 -34.07
CA GLU A 46 -3.84 10.05 -33.12
C GLU A 46 -2.68 9.27 -32.47
N GLU A 47 -2.91 8.02 -32.06
CA GLU A 47 -1.86 7.18 -31.47
C GLU A 47 -0.73 6.85 -32.48
N LEU A 48 -1.10 6.57 -33.73
CA LEU A 48 -0.11 6.27 -34.77
C LEU A 48 0.69 7.49 -35.21
N ALA A 49 0.14 8.71 -35.04
CA ALA A 49 0.79 9.97 -35.39
C ALA A 49 1.80 10.45 -34.33
N GLN A 50 1.77 9.92 -33.09
CA GLN A 50 2.67 10.34 -32.02
C GLN A 50 4.00 9.59 -31.99
N GLU A 51 5.08 10.33 -31.68
CA GLU A 51 6.43 9.80 -31.50
C GLU A 51 6.70 9.41 -30.03
N GLY A 52 7.40 8.30 -29.80
CA GLY A 52 7.73 7.78 -28.47
C GLY A 52 6.98 6.48 -28.09
N PRO A 53 7.35 5.82 -26.98
CA PRO A 53 6.67 4.63 -26.48
C PRO A 53 5.50 5.00 -25.55
N VAL A 54 4.28 4.54 -25.87
CA VAL A 54 3.08 4.73 -25.03
C VAL A 54 2.15 3.51 -25.16
N GLN A 55 1.52 3.10 -24.06
CA GLN A 55 0.30 2.26 -24.01
C GLN A 55 -0.86 3.18 -23.60
N ARG A 56 -1.99 3.15 -24.33
CA ARG A 56 -3.20 3.91 -23.99
C ARG A 56 -4.39 2.96 -23.81
N VAL A 57 -5.20 3.23 -22.78
CA VAL A 57 -6.52 2.61 -22.57
C VAL A 57 -7.59 3.62 -23.00
N LEU A 58 -8.45 3.22 -23.93
CA LEU A 58 -9.55 4.06 -24.42
C LEU A 58 -10.86 3.56 -23.84
N VAL A 59 -11.49 4.35 -22.96
CA VAL A 59 -12.78 4.04 -22.33
C VAL A 59 -13.82 5.06 -22.82
N PRO A 60 -15.03 4.63 -23.21
CA PRO A 60 -16.09 5.52 -23.66
C PRO A 60 -16.65 6.39 -22.51
N HIS A 61 -16.83 7.69 -22.77
CA HIS A 61 -17.28 8.69 -21.79
C HIS A 61 -18.77 8.99 -21.96
N ALA A 62 -19.54 8.95 -20.86
CA ALA A 62 -20.95 9.32 -20.85
C ALA A 62 -21.08 10.83 -21.13
N ALA A 63 -21.87 11.19 -22.13
CA ALA A 63 -22.10 12.58 -22.51
C ALA A 63 -22.71 13.33 -21.33
N GLY A 64 -21.93 14.25 -20.75
CA GLY A 64 -22.39 15.05 -19.61
C GLY A 64 -21.32 15.66 -18.72
N THR A 65 -20.06 15.75 -19.13
CA THR A 65 -19.11 16.79 -18.69
C THR A 65 -17.98 16.80 -19.73
N GLU A 66 -17.69 17.95 -20.34
CA GLU A 66 -16.54 18.10 -21.23
C GLU A 66 -15.27 17.68 -20.48
N LEU A 67 -14.56 16.68 -21.03
CA LEU A 67 -13.17 16.43 -20.69
C LEU A 67 -12.35 17.52 -21.39
N VAL A 68 -12.17 18.64 -20.71
CA VAL A 68 -11.07 19.56 -21.01
C VAL A 68 -9.79 18.75 -20.79
N PRO A 69 -8.82 18.75 -21.73
CA PRO A 69 -7.53 18.12 -21.48
C PRO A 69 -7.02 18.63 -20.14
N ALA A 70 -6.67 17.70 -19.23
CA ALA A 70 -6.07 18.11 -17.98
C ALA A 70 -4.83 18.94 -18.33
N GLU A 71 -4.91 20.24 -18.06
CA GLU A 71 -3.73 20.94 -17.61
C GLU A 71 -3.13 20.08 -16.49
N VAL A 72 -1.81 20.02 -16.47
CA VAL A 72 -0.99 19.47 -15.38
C VAL A 72 -1.74 19.53 -14.02
N ASP A 73 -1.80 18.43 -13.26
CA ASP A 73 -2.29 18.32 -11.85
C ASP A 73 -3.71 17.77 -11.51
N ALA A 74 -4.30 16.82 -12.26
CA ALA A 74 -5.40 15.99 -11.71
C ALA A 74 -4.86 14.87 -10.77
N PRO A 75 -5.52 14.57 -9.62
CA PRO A 75 -5.11 13.46 -8.75
C PRO A 75 -5.35 12.11 -9.43
N LEU A 76 -4.49 11.11 -9.12
CA LEU A 76 -4.66 9.72 -9.53
C LEU A 76 -5.85 9.05 -8.84
N ALA A 77 -6.09 9.40 -7.58
CA ALA A 77 -7.20 8.88 -6.78
C ALA A 77 -7.58 9.86 -5.67
N GLU A 78 -8.82 9.76 -5.19
CA GLU A 78 -9.29 10.40 -3.97
C GLU A 78 -9.84 9.33 -3.02
N LEU A 79 -9.49 9.42 -1.74
CA LEU A 79 -10.01 8.56 -0.67
C LEU A 79 -10.67 9.41 0.42
N ARG A 80 -11.69 8.82 1.07
CA ARG A 80 -12.36 9.40 2.24
C ARG A 80 -12.24 8.46 3.42
N VAL A 81 -11.66 8.98 4.50
CA VAL A 81 -11.39 8.22 5.72
C VAL A 81 -12.16 8.85 6.87
N GLY A 82 -13.03 8.09 7.52
CA GLY A 82 -13.79 8.53 8.70
C GLY A 82 -14.36 7.34 9.46
N ALA A 83 -14.97 7.58 10.62
CA ALA A 83 -15.49 6.50 11.46
C ALA A 83 -16.56 5.65 10.77
N GLY A 84 -17.30 6.20 9.80
CA GLY A 84 -18.27 5.44 9.02
C GLY A 84 -17.63 4.43 8.04
N SER A 85 -16.46 4.76 7.47
CA SER A 85 -15.77 3.90 6.50
C SER A 85 -14.74 2.97 7.15
N HIS A 86 -14.03 3.44 8.18
CA HIS A 86 -12.93 2.73 8.84
C HIS A 86 -13.04 2.76 10.38
N PRO A 87 -14.15 2.31 10.99
CA PRO A 87 -14.42 2.50 12.43
C PRO A 87 -13.29 2.01 13.35
N HIS A 88 -12.59 0.95 12.95
CA HIS A 88 -11.47 0.37 13.69
C HIS A 88 -10.26 1.31 13.83
N PHE A 89 -10.12 2.36 13.00
CA PHE A 89 -9.03 3.34 13.12
C PHE A 89 -9.06 4.11 14.45
N ALA A 90 -10.19 4.13 15.17
CA ALA A 90 -10.25 4.66 16.52
C ALA A 90 -9.24 3.96 17.48
N GLU A 91 -8.94 2.69 17.21
CA GLU A 91 -8.03 1.86 18.01
C GLU A 91 -6.59 1.86 17.48
N HIS A 92 -6.28 2.65 16.44
CA HIS A 92 -4.93 2.91 15.96
C HIS A 92 -4.57 4.37 16.25
N ALA A 93 -4.27 4.66 17.52
CA ALA A 93 -4.18 6.01 18.06
C ALA A 93 -2.83 6.28 18.74
N VAL A 94 -2.09 7.28 18.24
CA VAL A 94 -0.83 7.72 18.85
C VAL A 94 -1.14 8.88 19.80
N GLY A 95 -0.80 8.73 21.08
CA GLY A 95 -1.12 9.73 22.10
C GLY A 95 -2.63 9.97 22.22
N GLY A 96 -3.45 8.94 22.02
CA GLY A 96 -4.91 9.02 22.06
C GLY A 96 -5.56 9.65 20.82
N ARG A 97 -4.78 10.04 19.80
CA ARG A 97 -5.31 10.59 18.55
C ARG A 97 -5.27 9.54 17.44
N PRO A 98 -6.42 9.18 16.82
CA PRO A 98 -6.46 8.26 15.68
C PRO A 98 -5.57 8.75 14.53
N VAL A 99 -4.77 7.84 13.96
CA VAL A 99 -3.90 8.11 12.82
C VAL A 99 -4.05 7.03 11.76
N VAL A 100 -3.87 7.39 10.49
CA VAL A 100 -3.91 6.42 9.39
C VAL A 100 -2.73 5.43 9.50
N PRO A 101 -2.98 4.10 9.53
CA PRO A 101 -1.91 3.11 9.57
C PRO A 101 -1.09 3.08 8.28
N LEU A 102 0.24 2.91 8.40
CA LEU A 102 1.11 2.73 7.23
C LEU A 102 0.73 1.47 6.42
N ALA A 103 0.23 0.44 7.07
CA ALA A 103 -0.27 -0.77 6.41
C ALA A 103 -1.44 -0.49 5.44
N TYR A 104 -2.34 0.43 5.81
CA TYR A 104 -3.42 0.88 4.93
C TYR A 104 -2.91 1.71 3.76
N VAL A 105 -1.90 2.54 3.99
CA VAL A 105 -1.24 3.31 2.93
C VAL A 105 -0.62 2.36 1.89
N ALA A 106 0.06 1.30 2.33
CA ALA A 106 0.59 0.26 1.44
C ALA A 106 -0.53 -0.44 0.65
N GLU A 107 -1.62 -0.84 1.31
CA GLU A 107 -2.79 -1.45 0.67
C GLU A 107 -3.43 -0.53 -0.39
N TRP A 108 -3.59 0.76 -0.11
CA TRP A 108 -4.17 1.71 -1.06
C TRP A 108 -3.27 1.94 -2.27
N PHE A 109 -1.95 1.99 -2.09
CA PHE A 109 -1.03 2.03 -3.22
C PHE A 109 -1.04 0.72 -4.02
N ALA A 110 -1.15 -0.44 -3.36
CA ALA A 110 -1.29 -1.73 -4.02
C ALA A 110 -2.58 -1.82 -4.85
N ARG A 111 -3.70 -1.29 -4.35
CA ARG A 111 -4.96 -1.13 -5.11
C ARG A 111 -4.75 -0.27 -6.34
N LEU A 112 -4.13 0.90 -6.19
CA LEU A 112 -3.87 1.80 -7.30
C LEU A 112 -2.97 1.17 -8.36
N LEU A 113 -1.98 0.37 -7.95
CA LEU A 113 -1.14 -0.41 -8.86
C LEU A 113 -1.96 -1.41 -9.69
N ARG A 114 -2.84 -2.19 -9.02
CA ARG A 114 -3.71 -3.16 -9.68
C ARG A 114 -4.77 -2.53 -10.58
N GLU A 115 -5.21 -1.32 -10.25
CA GLU A 115 -6.13 -0.56 -11.11
C GLU A 115 -5.46 -0.11 -12.41
N HIS A 116 -4.18 0.26 -12.36
CA HIS A 116 -3.40 0.62 -13.55
C HIS A 116 -2.99 -0.60 -14.39
N ASP A 117 -2.61 -1.69 -13.73
CA ASP A 117 -2.27 -2.97 -14.37
C ASP A 117 -2.74 -4.14 -13.48
N PRO A 118 -3.84 -4.83 -13.85
CA PRO A 118 -4.35 -5.97 -13.10
C PRO A 118 -3.37 -7.12 -12.93
N TYR A 119 -2.32 -7.20 -13.75
CA TYR A 119 -1.33 -8.28 -13.73
C TYR A 119 0.00 -7.87 -13.09
N ALA A 120 0.19 -6.60 -12.76
CA ALA A 120 1.41 -6.12 -12.14
C ALA A 120 1.69 -6.86 -10.81
N PRO A 121 2.95 -7.24 -10.54
CA PRO A 121 3.34 -7.75 -9.24
C PRO A 121 3.08 -6.66 -8.19
N VAL A 122 2.59 -7.03 -7.00
CA VAL A 122 2.31 -6.04 -5.94
C VAL A 122 3.63 -5.69 -5.27
N GLU A 123 4.31 -4.71 -5.86
CA GLU A 123 5.60 -4.22 -5.40
C GLU A 123 5.58 -2.71 -5.25
N LEU A 124 6.01 -2.25 -4.07
CA LEU A 124 6.15 -0.84 -3.75
C LEU A 124 7.59 -0.61 -3.29
N SER A 125 8.24 0.40 -3.86
CA SER A 125 9.61 0.74 -3.51
C SER A 125 9.66 2.11 -2.86
N ASP A 126 10.56 2.31 -1.91
CA ASP A 126 10.78 3.61 -1.28
C ASP A 126 9.50 4.20 -0.66
N LEU A 127 8.71 3.37 0.04
CA LEU A 127 7.52 3.81 0.76
C LEU A 127 7.96 4.57 2.01
N ARG A 128 7.71 5.88 2.07
CA ARG A 128 8.13 6.76 3.16
C ARG A 128 6.96 7.45 3.84
N VAL A 129 7.05 7.55 5.16
CA VAL A 129 6.25 8.46 5.96
C VAL A 129 6.98 9.79 6.04
N LEU A 130 6.39 10.83 5.46
CA LEU A 130 6.90 12.20 5.51
C LEU A 130 6.21 13.00 6.62
N ARG A 131 4.90 12.79 6.74
CA ARG A 131 4.05 13.36 7.79
C ARG A 131 2.89 12.41 8.04
N GLY A 132 2.71 11.92 9.26
CA GLY A 132 1.55 11.10 9.60
C GLY A 132 0.22 11.82 9.33
N ILE A 133 -0.84 11.07 9.01
CA ILE A 133 -2.20 11.63 8.87
C ILE A 133 -2.95 11.39 10.18
N ALA A 134 -3.04 12.42 11.01
CA ALA A 134 -3.98 12.44 12.12
C ALA A 134 -5.41 12.64 11.61
N LEU A 135 -6.35 11.90 12.17
CA LEU A 135 -7.76 11.97 11.85
C LEU A 135 -8.46 12.83 12.91
N GLU A 136 -8.35 14.14 12.74
CA GLU A 136 -9.04 15.11 13.59
C GLU A 136 -10.55 14.93 13.45
N ASP A 137 -11.27 15.05 14.57
CA ASP A 137 -12.72 14.90 14.62
C ASP A 137 -13.24 13.59 14.00
N PHE A 138 -12.47 12.48 14.11
CA PHE A 138 -12.73 11.20 13.43
C PHE A 138 -14.16 10.66 13.58
N GLY A 139 -14.80 10.90 14.73
CA GLY A 139 -16.17 10.49 15.00
C GLY A 139 -17.25 11.28 14.26
N THR A 140 -16.92 12.46 13.73
CA THR A 140 -17.88 13.41 13.15
C THR A 140 -17.50 13.92 11.76
N ALA A 141 -16.25 13.76 11.34
CA ALA A 141 -15.74 14.26 10.06
C ALA A 141 -15.01 13.17 9.25
N GLU A 142 -15.00 13.35 7.93
CA GLU A 142 -14.17 12.55 7.02
C GLU A 142 -12.95 13.34 6.58
N ARG A 143 -11.79 12.70 6.60
CA ARG A 143 -10.55 13.20 6.00
C ARG A 143 -10.52 12.80 4.53
N ARG A 144 -10.43 13.80 3.64
CA ARG A 144 -10.22 13.62 2.20
C ARG A 144 -8.73 13.58 1.88
N LEU A 145 -8.29 12.53 1.21
CA LEU A 145 -6.91 12.28 0.82
C LEU A 145 -6.81 12.16 -0.70
N LEU A 146 -5.80 12.80 -1.29
CA LEU A 146 -5.54 12.76 -2.72
C LEU A 146 -4.24 12.01 -2.98
N VAL A 147 -4.25 11.10 -3.94
CA VAL A 147 -3.03 10.51 -4.48
C VAL A 147 -2.63 11.29 -5.72
N ARG A 148 -1.39 11.76 -5.80
CA ARG A 148 -0.85 12.47 -6.96
C ARG A 148 0.38 11.78 -7.53
N ARG A 149 0.51 11.88 -8.84
CA ARG A 149 1.72 11.47 -9.58
C ARG A 149 2.73 12.60 -9.56
N VAL A 150 3.97 12.30 -9.18
CA VAL A 150 5.09 13.24 -9.24
C VAL A 150 6.15 12.68 -10.18
N ARG A 151 6.48 13.47 -11.20
CA ARG A 151 7.56 13.17 -12.15
C ARG A 151 8.67 14.21 -11.98
N THR A 152 9.88 13.72 -11.78
CA THR A 152 11.07 14.57 -11.69
C THR A 152 12.08 14.09 -12.71
N ASN A 153 12.67 15.02 -13.48
CA ASN A 153 13.67 14.67 -14.48
C ASN A 153 14.80 13.83 -13.89
N GLY A 154 15.08 12.68 -14.51
CA GLY A 154 16.13 11.75 -14.07
C GLY A 154 15.80 10.94 -12.82
N ARG A 155 14.55 10.95 -12.32
CA ARG A 155 14.11 10.12 -11.20
C ARG A 155 12.92 9.23 -11.60
N PRO A 156 12.76 8.06 -10.97
CA PRO A 156 11.55 7.26 -11.12
C PRO A 156 10.30 8.07 -10.78
N GLU A 157 9.19 7.74 -11.45
CA GLU A 157 7.87 8.26 -11.10
C GLU A 157 7.55 7.89 -9.64
N ALA A 158 6.96 8.82 -8.90
CA ALA A 158 6.50 8.57 -7.54
C ALA A 158 5.02 8.92 -7.37
N TRP A 159 4.35 8.24 -6.45
CA TRP A 159 3.01 8.56 -5.99
C TRP A 159 3.06 9.15 -4.59
N GLN A 160 2.23 10.13 -4.32
CA GLN A 160 2.21 10.85 -3.05
C GLN A 160 0.79 11.00 -2.52
N PHE A 161 0.61 10.76 -1.22
CA PHE A 161 -0.61 11.13 -0.50
C PHE A 161 -0.54 12.57 -0.03
N GLN A 162 -1.59 13.35 -0.28
CA GLN A 162 -1.75 14.73 0.19
C GLN A 162 -3.13 14.88 0.84
N GLY A 163 -3.25 15.67 1.90
CA GLY A 163 -4.55 16.03 2.45
C GLY A 163 -5.24 17.07 1.56
N HIS A 164 -6.50 16.83 1.21
CA HIS A 164 -7.29 17.83 0.51
C HIS A 164 -7.54 19.01 1.44
N GLY A 165 -7.08 20.20 1.05
CA GLY A 165 -7.22 21.42 1.86
C GLY A 165 -6.08 21.67 2.84
N ASP A 166 -5.03 20.84 2.84
CA ASP A 166 -3.80 21.17 3.55
C ASP A 166 -3.14 22.36 2.88
N GLY A 167 -2.96 23.46 3.63
CA GLY A 167 -2.57 24.76 3.07
C GLY A 167 -1.19 24.82 2.42
N ASP A 168 -0.36 23.79 2.59
CA ASP A 168 1.00 23.68 2.04
C ASP A 168 1.13 22.69 0.87
N GLY A 169 0.09 21.87 0.61
CA GLY A 169 0.15 20.76 -0.35
C GLY A 169 1.24 19.72 -0.03
N ALA A 170 1.77 19.70 1.19
CA ALA A 170 2.89 18.84 1.54
C ALA A 170 2.46 17.36 1.54
N PRO A 171 3.28 16.47 0.98
CA PRO A 171 2.97 15.05 0.96
C PRO A 171 3.08 14.43 2.36
N HIS A 172 2.12 13.59 2.71
CA HIS A 172 2.12 12.77 3.92
C HIS A 172 2.92 11.48 3.74
N TYR A 173 2.73 10.83 2.59
CA TYR A 173 3.43 9.61 2.23
C TYR A 173 3.91 9.70 0.80
N ARG A 174 5.01 9.03 0.48
CA ARG A 174 5.55 8.91 -0.88
C ARG A 174 5.91 7.46 -1.14
N VAL A 175 5.71 7.00 -2.37
CA VAL A 175 6.13 5.68 -2.84
C VAL A 175 6.57 5.75 -4.29
N THR A 176 7.46 4.85 -4.70
CA THR A 176 7.74 4.56 -6.11
C THR A 176 6.97 3.30 -6.49
N PRO A 177 5.93 3.38 -7.35
CA PRO A 177 5.14 2.23 -7.76
C PRO A 177 5.98 1.28 -8.61
N GLY A 178 5.87 -0.03 -8.34
CA GLY A 178 6.70 -1.03 -8.99
C GLY A 178 8.15 -1.02 -8.49
N GLY A 179 8.83 -2.13 -8.70
CA GLY A 179 10.26 -2.29 -8.49
C GLY A 179 10.89 -2.91 -9.73
N ALA A 180 12.14 -2.54 -10.02
CA ALA A 180 12.96 -3.46 -10.80
C ALA A 180 13.18 -4.68 -9.90
N PRO A 181 12.98 -5.92 -10.39
CA PRO A 181 13.25 -7.10 -9.59
C PRO A 181 14.74 -7.05 -9.21
N THR A 182 15.03 -6.76 -7.94
CA THR A 182 16.34 -7.11 -7.42
C THR A 182 16.38 -8.63 -7.40
N ALA A 183 17.35 -9.19 -8.13
CA ALA A 183 17.54 -10.64 -8.24
C ALA A 183 17.85 -11.31 -6.89
N ASP A 184 18.12 -10.50 -5.86
CA ASP A 184 18.30 -10.95 -4.49
C ASP A 184 16.92 -11.01 -3.81
N GLY A 185 16.37 -12.22 -3.74
CA GLY A 185 15.27 -12.53 -2.83
C GLY A 185 15.71 -12.40 -1.37
N PHE A 186 14.79 -12.59 -0.42
CA PHE A 186 15.08 -12.65 1.02
C PHE A 186 16.30 -13.54 1.35
N GLY A 187 17.48 -12.95 1.47
CA GLY A 187 18.73 -13.65 1.67
C GLY A 187 19.04 -13.76 3.15
N VAL A 188 18.35 -14.66 3.87
CA VAL A 188 18.52 -14.75 5.33
C VAL A 188 18.81 -16.17 5.82
N GLU A 189 19.83 -16.28 6.69
CA GLU A 189 20.15 -17.49 7.44
C GLU A 189 19.15 -17.67 8.60
N THR A 190 18.13 -18.51 8.39
CA THR A 190 17.01 -18.69 9.32
C THR A 190 17.37 -19.38 10.65
N GLY A 191 18.54 -20.02 10.72
CA GLY A 191 18.92 -20.90 11.84
C GLY A 191 19.37 -20.17 13.11
N THR A 192 19.94 -18.97 12.98
CA THR A 192 20.50 -18.19 14.09
C THR A 192 19.41 -17.52 14.93
N LEU A 193 18.36 -17.02 14.28
CA LEU A 193 17.31 -16.25 14.97
C LEU A 193 16.65 -17.01 16.13
N ALA A 194 16.29 -18.28 15.92
CA ALA A 194 15.51 -19.05 16.90
C ALA A 194 16.24 -19.30 18.23
N GLN A 195 17.58 -19.25 18.26
CA GLN A 195 18.37 -19.50 19.46
C GLN A 195 18.47 -18.28 20.39
N ASP A 196 18.19 -17.08 19.88
CA ASP A 196 18.42 -15.81 20.58
C ASP A 196 17.13 -15.12 21.06
N LEU A 197 15.96 -15.72 20.82
CA LEU A 197 14.69 -15.12 21.21
C LEU A 197 14.39 -15.36 22.69
N GLY A 198 14.12 -14.27 23.40
CA GLY A 198 13.63 -14.27 24.77
C GLY A 198 12.22 -13.68 24.89
N PRO A 199 11.57 -13.84 26.06
CA PRO A 199 10.33 -13.15 26.34
C PRO A 199 10.56 -11.64 26.42
N LEU A 200 9.48 -10.86 26.24
CA LEU A 200 9.52 -9.43 26.55
C LEU A 200 9.79 -9.23 28.05
N PRO A 201 10.49 -8.15 28.45
CA PRO A 201 10.70 -7.80 29.86
C PRO A 201 9.44 -7.18 30.51
N ARG A 202 8.23 -7.57 30.05
CA ARG A 202 6.93 -7.11 30.53
C ARG A 202 5.86 -8.20 30.33
N THR A 203 4.80 -8.13 31.14
CA THR A 203 3.70 -9.11 31.12
C THR A 203 2.74 -8.91 29.95
N GLU A 204 2.48 -7.67 29.55
CA GLU A 204 1.53 -7.33 28.50
C GLU A 204 2.26 -6.95 27.21
N LEU A 205 1.87 -7.60 26.11
CA LEU A 205 2.37 -7.28 24.78
C LEU A 205 1.89 -5.89 24.33
N TYR A 206 0.59 -5.64 24.53
CA TYR A 206 -0.10 -4.39 24.21
C TYR A 206 -0.23 -3.51 25.45
N ASP A 207 0.84 -2.78 25.76
CA ASP A 207 0.95 -1.92 26.94
C ASP A 207 0.30 -0.53 26.78
N GLY A 208 -0.23 -0.21 25.58
CA GLY A 208 -0.76 1.11 25.24
C GLY A 208 0.30 2.18 25.06
N HIS A 209 1.59 1.86 25.22
CA HIS A 209 2.70 2.81 25.14
C HIS A 209 3.66 2.46 24.00
N VAL A 210 4.33 1.31 24.04
CA VAL A 210 5.18 0.80 22.95
C VAL A 210 4.27 0.36 21.80
N LEU A 211 3.30 -0.50 22.11
CA LEU A 211 2.20 -0.80 21.19
C LEU A 211 0.98 -0.01 21.63
N PHE A 212 0.74 1.11 20.96
CA PHE A 212 -0.39 2.01 21.21
C PHE A 212 -1.75 1.48 20.69
N HIS A 213 -1.79 0.22 20.25
CA HIS A 213 -2.90 -0.39 19.53
C HIS A 213 -3.98 -0.90 20.49
N GLY A 214 -5.19 -0.41 20.30
CA GLY A 214 -6.37 -0.95 20.97
C GLY A 214 -6.90 -2.23 20.31
N PRO A 215 -7.96 -2.86 20.85
CA PRO A 215 -8.34 -4.24 20.54
C PRO A 215 -8.52 -4.57 19.05
N ALA A 216 -9.01 -3.62 18.25
CA ALA A 216 -9.22 -3.84 16.81
C ALA A 216 -7.89 -3.96 16.01
N PHE A 217 -6.77 -3.51 16.58
CA PHE A 217 -5.42 -3.62 16.03
C PHE A 217 -4.52 -4.55 16.85
N GLN A 218 -5.06 -5.29 17.83
CA GLN A 218 -4.31 -6.32 18.56
C GLN A 218 -4.22 -7.62 17.73
N VAL A 219 -3.46 -7.55 16.65
CA VAL A 219 -3.36 -8.58 15.60
C VAL A 219 -2.35 -9.68 15.91
N VAL A 220 -1.41 -9.46 16.85
CA VAL A 220 -0.45 -10.49 17.27
C VAL A 220 -1.18 -11.53 18.12
N ARG A 221 -1.35 -12.74 17.58
CA ARG A 221 -2.04 -13.87 18.22
C ARG A 221 -1.08 -14.81 18.95
N GLY A 222 0.16 -14.88 18.49
CA GLY A 222 1.25 -15.61 19.12
C GLY A 222 2.51 -14.76 19.14
N PHE A 223 3.26 -14.82 20.23
CA PHE A 223 4.55 -14.16 20.35
C PHE A 223 5.57 -15.17 20.86
N GLU A 224 6.56 -15.48 20.01
CA GLU A 224 7.61 -16.46 20.33
C GLU A 224 8.72 -15.78 21.13
N GLY A 225 9.11 -14.56 20.72
CA GLY A 225 10.08 -13.77 21.45
C GLY A 225 10.73 -12.67 20.61
N VAL A 226 11.64 -11.95 21.27
CA VAL A 226 12.48 -10.89 20.70
C VAL A 226 13.91 -11.04 21.23
N GLY A 227 14.89 -10.64 20.43
CA GLY A 227 16.29 -10.61 20.80
C GLY A 227 17.13 -9.76 19.83
N PRO A 228 18.46 -9.73 20.00
CA PRO A 228 19.34 -8.92 19.14
C PRO A 228 19.22 -9.25 17.66
N SER A 229 19.01 -10.53 17.33
CA SER A 229 18.92 -11.05 15.97
C SER A 229 17.56 -10.77 15.30
N GLY A 230 16.53 -10.37 16.05
CA GLY A 230 15.19 -10.11 15.50
C GLY A 230 14.03 -10.44 16.45
N ALA A 231 12.85 -10.71 15.89
CA ALA A 231 11.66 -11.09 16.64
C ALA A 231 10.78 -12.05 15.84
N ARG A 232 9.94 -12.83 16.54
CA ARG A 232 9.05 -13.79 15.89
C ARG A 232 7.69 -13.87 16.58
N GLY A 233 6.65 -14.00 15.76
CA GLY A 233 5.29 -14.12 16.21
C GLY A 233 4.35 -14.66 15.15
N GLU A 234 3.07 -14.66 15.48
CA GLU A 234 1.99 -15.13 14.65
C GLU A 234 0.90 -14.05 14.60
N LEU A 235 0.51 -13.65 13.39
CA LEU A 235 -0.35 -12.49 13.15
C LEU A 235 -1.68 -12.91 12.55
N ALA A 236 -2.79 -12.39 13.07
CA ALA A 236 -4.08 -12.47 12.40
C ALA A 236 -4.15 -11.44 11.27
N GLY A 237 -4.71 -11.84 10.13
CA GLY A 237 -5.08 -10.89 9.09
C GLY A 237 -6.51 -10.37 9.21
N VAL A 238 -6.93 -9.57 8.23
CA VAL A 238 -8.22 -8.86 8.25
C VAL A 238 -9.42 -9.79 8.47
N ARG A 239 -9.34 -11.03 7.97
CA ARG A 239 -10.39 -12.05 8.18
C ARG A 239 -10.46 -12.55 9.62
N GLY A 240 -9.31 -12.72 10.28
CA GLY A 240 -9.22 -13.16 11.68
C GLY A 240 -9.43 -12.02 12.68
N MET A 241 -9.50 -10.78 12.20
CA MET A 241 -9.82 -9.59 12.99
C MET A 241 -11.26 -9.12 12.78
N ASP A 242 -12.04 -9.82 11.97
CA ASP A 242 -13.41 -9.44 11.58
C ASP A 242 -13.49 -8.00 11.02
N TRP A 243 -12.44 -7.54 10.36
CA TRP A 243 -12.46 -6.25 9.68
C TRP A 243 -13.44 -6.29 8.51
N ARG A 244 -14.07 -5.15 8.23
CA ARG A 244 -15.06 -5.02 7.15
C ARG A 244 -14.47 -5.57 5.84
N PRO A 245 -15.19 -6.45 5.11
CA PRO A 245 -14.73 -6.91 3.81
C PRO A 245 -14.59 -5.76 2.81
N GLU A 246 -13.47 -5.75 2.10
CA GLU A 246 -13.16 -4.84 1.01
C GLU A 246 -12.48 -5.64 -0.13
N PRO A 247 -12.32 -5.06 -1.34
CA PRO A 247 -11.50 -5.67 -2.40
C PRO A 247 -10.01 -5.61 -2.06
N TRP A 248 -9.62 -6.31 -1.00
CA TRP A 248 -8.27 -6.39 -0.47
C TRP A 248 -7.30 -6.93 -1.53
N ILE A 249 -6.24 -6.17 -1.81
CA ILE A 249 -5.10 -6.65 -2.62
C ILE A 249 -4.09 -7.37 -1.74
N THR A 250 -3.85 -6.82 -0.56
CA THR A 250 -2.95 -7.33 0.48
C THR A 250 -3.75 -7.70 1.74
N ASP A 251 -3.09 -7.75 2.90
CA ASP A 251 -3.71 -7.89 4.21
C ASP A 251 -3.23 -6.78 5.16
N PRO A 252 -3.94 -5.63 5.24
CA PRO A 252 -3.46 -4.50 6.05
C PRO A 252 -3.38 -4.84 7.55
N ALA A 253 -4.16 -5.78 8.08
CA ALA A 253 -4.03 -6.19 9.48
C ALA A 253 -2.74 -7.01 9.70
N ALA A 254 -2.43 -7.97 8.83
CA ALA A 254 -1.18 -8.72 8.95
C ALA A 254 0.05 -7.85 8.68
N VAL A 255 -0.03 -6.91 7.74
CA VAL A 255 1.05 -5.94 7.48
C VAL A 255 1.24 -5.00 8.67
N ASP A 256 0.16 -4.54 9.30
CA ASP A 256 0.26 -3.73 10.52
C ASP A 256 0.92 -4.52 11.66
N GLY A 257 0.51 -5.79 11.86
CA GLY A 257 1.15 -6.68 12.82
C GLY A 257 2.64 -6.92 12.56
N ALA A 258 3.05 -6.94 11.29
CA ALA A 258 4.47 -7.01 10.91
C ALA A 258 5.23 -5.77 11.39
N LEU A 259 4.64 -4.59 11.22
CA LEU A 259 5.19 -3.32 11.70
C LEU A 259 5.17 -3.22 13.24
N GLN A 260 4.16 -3.78 13.90
CA GLN A 260 4.12 -3.90 15.36
C GLN A 260 5.27 -4.77 15.89
N LEU A 261 5.50 -5.94 15.28
CA LEU A 261 6.58 -6.83 15.68
C LEU A 261 7.96 -6.20 15.42
N ALA A 262 8.12 -5.47 14.31
CA ALA A 262 9.30 -4.67 14.04
C ALA A 262 9.49 -3.55 15.08
N GLY A 263 8.41 -2.91 15.53
CA GLY A 263 8.44 -1.91 16.60
C GLY A 263 8.86 -2.48 17.95
N LEU A 264 8.43 -3.70 18.29
CA LEU A 264 8.88 -4.42 19.50
C LEU A 264 10.38 -4.73 19.45
N TRP A 265 10.88 -5.21 18.30
CA TRP A 265 12.31 -5.43 18.11
C TRP A 265 13.11 -4.13 18.21
N ALA A 266 12.65 -3.07 17.55
CA ALA A 266 13.31 -1.77 17.60
C ALA A 266 13.30 -1.17 19.01
N GLU A 267 12.22 -1.36 19.79
CA GLU A 267 12.18 -0.95 21.20
C GLU A 267 13.17 -1.74 22.06
N HIS A 268 13.27 -3.05 21.86
CA HIS A 268 14.26 -3.89 22.52
C HIS A 268 15.69 -3.39 22.27
N LEU A 269 15.98 -2.91 21.05
CA LEU A 269 17.31 -2.46 20.65
C LEU A 269 17.61 -1.01 21.08
N LEU A 270 16.65 -0.10 20.90
CA LEU A 270 16.83 1.33 21.11
C LEU A 270 16.43 1.81 22.52
N GLY A 271 15.78 0.97 23.31
CA GLY A 271 15.37 1.25 24.68
C GLY A 271 14.19 2.22 24.81
N GLY A 272 13.43 2.42 23.72
CA GLY A 272 12.30 3.34 23.70
C GLY A 272 11.29 3.01 22.59
N PRO A 273 10.06 3.55 22.69
CA PRO A 273 9.02 3.30 21.71
C PRO A 273 9.39 3.93 20.36
N THR A 274 9.04 3.25 19.28
CA THR A 274 9.34 3.68 17.90
C THR A 274 8.08 3.85 17.06
N LEU A 275 8.21 4.49 15.90
CA LEU A 275 7.19 4.55 14.86
C LEU A 275 7.79 4.09 13.52
N PRO A 276 7.01 3.36 12.70
CA PRO A 276 7.44 2.99 11.36
C PRO A 276 7.44 4.22 10.46
N MET A 277 8.61 4.56 9.91
CA MET A 277 8.83 5.75 9.08
C MET A 277 9.11 5.43 7.61
N GLY A 278 9.31 4.16 7.26
CA GLY A 278 9.45 3.75 5.88
C GLY A 278 9.59 2.24 5.69
N ILE A 279 9.39 1.81 4.45
CA ILE A 279 9.66 0.46 3.96
C ILE A 279 10.43 0.63 2.65
N GLY A 280 11.68 0.18 2.63
CA GLY A 280 12.54 0.23 1.45
C GLY A 280 11.93 -0.51 0.26
N HIS A 281 11.42 -1.72 0.49
CA HIS A 281 10.70 -2.49 -0.51
C HIS A 281 9.60 -3.35 0.11
N PHE A 282 8.39 -3.26 -0.42
CA PHE A 282 7.24 -4.06 -0.02
C PHE A 282 6.82 -4.95 -1.18
N ARG A 283 6.78 -6.27 -0.95
CA ARG A 283 6.32 -7.28 -1.91
C ARG A 283 5.18 -8.08 -1.32
N TRP A 284 4.13 -8.31 -2.11
CA TRP A 284 3.02 -9.18 -1.76
C TRP A 284 2.83 -10.27 -2.82
N HIS A 285 2.95 -11.53 -2.39
CA HIS A 285 3.18 -12.68 -3.28
C HIS A 285 1.93 -13.47 -3.66
N ARG A 286 0.75 -13.08 -3.15
CA ARG A 286 -0.48 -13.84 -3.37
C ARG A 286 -1.70 -12.94 -3.57
N PRO A 287 -2.81 -13.44 -4.13
CA PRO A 287 -4.02 -12.65 -4.25
C PRO A 287 -4.74 -12.52 -2.91
N GLY A 288 -4.97 -11.28 -2.49
CA GLY A 288 -5.83 -10.94 -1.35
C GLY A 288 -5.28 -11.36 0.01
N PRO A 289 -6.13 -11.29 1.05
CA PRO A 289 -5.67 -11.37 2.43
C PRO A 289 -5.39 -12.81 2.87
N VAL A 290 -4.75 -12.93 4.03
CA VAL A 290 -4.44 -14.24 4.62
C VAL A 290 -5.73 -14.96 5.06
N ALA A 291 -5.71 -16.28 5.11
CA ALA A 291 -6.91 -17.07 5.45
C ALA A 291 -7.23 -17.06 6.96
N GLY A 292 -6.20 -16.97 7.81
CA GLY A 292 -6.34 -16.98 9.27
C GLY A 292 -5.18 -16.26 9.90
N THR A 293 -4.31 -17.01 10.58
CA THR A 293 -3.04 -16.49 11.07
C THR A 293 -1.89 -16.76 10.09
N VAL A 294 -0.83 -15.96 10.19
CA VAL A 294 0.39 -16.10 9.39
C VAL A 294 1.61 -15.91 10.30
N PRO A 295 2.65 -16.76 10.20
CA PRO A 295 3.89 -16.53 10.92
C PRO A 295 4.55 -15.24 10.41
N CYS A 296 5.17 -14.50 11.31
CA CYS A 296 5.91 -13.29 11.02
C CYS A 296 7.28 -13.38 11.67
N THR A 297 8.31 -13.06 10.89
CA THR A 297 9.69 -13.05 11.35
C THR A 297 10.32 -11.70 11.00
N VAL A 298 10.82 -11.01 12.02
CA VAL A 298 11.63 -9.80 11.90
C VAL A 298 13.09 -10.22 11.98
N TYR A 299 13.91 -9.74 11.06
CA TYR A 299 15.34 -9.97 11.01
C TYR A 299 16.06 -8.64 11.23
N ALA A 300 16.96 -8.63 12.21
CA ALA A 300 17.70 -7.44 12.56
C ALA A 300 18.58 -6.96 11.40
N GLY A 301 18.55 -5.66 11.15
CA GLY A 301 19.48 -4.96 10.28
C GLY A 301 20.30 -3.94 11.07
N GLU A 302 20.67 -2.85 10.41
CA GLU A 302 21.45 -1.77 11.01
C GLU A 302 20.62 -0.97 12.03
N ALA A 303 21.28 -0.47 13.06
CA ALA A 303 20.70 0.51 13.98
C ALA A 303 21.74 1.55 14.38
N ASP A 304 21.35 2.82 14.35
CA ASP A 304 22.18 3.97 14.71
C ASP A 304 21.29 5.15 15.10
N ASP A 305 21.76 5.98 16.03
CA ASP A 305 21.18 7.28 16.42
C ASP A 305 19.63 7.35 16.42
N GLY A 306 18.97 6.43 17.14
CA GLY A 306 17.51 6.40 17.27
C GLY A 306 16.73 5.88 16.06
N LEU A 307 17.42 5.35 15.04
CA LEU A 307 16.86 4.62 13.92
C LEU A 307 17.27 3.14 14.03
N ALA A 308 16.32 2.24 13.83
CA ALA A 308 16.57 0.82 13.62
C ALA A 308 15.94 0.38 12.29
N VAL A 309 16.68 -0.42 11.53
CA VAL A 309 16.27 -0.96 10.23
C VAL A 309 16.20 -2.47 10.33
N CYS A 310 15.12 -3.07 9.84
CA CYS A 310 14.95 -4.52 9.80
C CYS A 310 14.27 -4.97 8.51
N ASP A 311 14.38 -6.25 8.23
CA ASP A 311 13.58 -6.92 7.22
C ASP A 311 12.50 -7.76 7.89
N VAL A 312 11.31 -7.83 7.30
CA VAL A 312 10.19 -8.60 7.84
C VAL A 312 9.64 -9.54 6.78
N LEU A 313 9.52 -10.81 7.15
CA LEU A 313 8.94 -11.87 6.34
C LEU A 313 7.60 -12.29 6.94
N LEU A 314 6.54 -12.16 6.16
CA LEU A 314 5.25 -12.82 6.43
C LEU A 314 5.22 -14.16 5.70
N GLY A 315 4.91 -15.24 6.41
CA GLY A 315 4.93 -16.60 5.87
C GLY A 315 6.23 -17.33 6.22
N SER A 316 6.56 -18.36 5.44
CA SER A 316 7.84 -19.06 5.57
C SER A 316 8.77 -18.69 4.43
N PRO A 317 10.10 -18.89 4.58
CA PRO A 317 11.05 -18.65 3.48
C PRO A 317 10.72 -19.45 2.21
N GLN A 318 10.09 -20.62 2.35
CA GLN A 318 9.69 -21.48 1.23
C GLN A 318 8.35 -21.07 0.61
N ALA A 319 7.53 -20.30 1.33
CA ALA A 319 6.21 -19.86 0.89
C ALA A 319 5.95 -18.44 1.46
N PRO A 320 6.69 -17.42 0.99
CA PRO A 320 6.51 -16.06 1.45
C PRO A 320 5.12 -15.55 1.06
N VAL A 321 4.44 -14.92 2.01
CA VAL A 321 3.19 -14.17 1.78
C VAL A 321 3.55 -12.73 1.41
N ALA A 322 4.47 -12.14 2.16
CA ALA A 322 4.96 -10.79 1.92
C ALA A 322 6.40 -10.63 2.42
N GLU A 323 7.12 -9.71 1.79
CA GLU A 323 8.44 -9.25 2.23
C GLU A 323 8.38 -7.74 2.42
N LEU A 324 8.79 -7.26 3.60
CA LEU A 324 8.99 -5.85 3.90
C LEU A 324 10.49 -5.66 4.17
N LEU A 325 11.23 -5.20 3.17
CA LEU A 325 12.67 -4.99 3.25
C LEU A 325 12.98 -3.55 3.64
N GLY A 326 13.95 -3.36 4.52
CA GLY A 326 14.37 -2.05 5.00
C GLY A 326 13.24 -1.30 5.70
N VAL A 327 12.51 -1.97 6.60
CA VAL A 327 11.54 -1.32 7.49
C VAL A 327 12.30 -0.42 8.47
N GLN A 328 12.00 0.87 8.43
CA GLN A 328 12.64 1.89 9.26
C GLN A 328 11.77 2.21 10.47
N GLN A 329 12.30 1.99 11.66
CA GLN A 329 11.69 2.33 12.94
C GLN A 329 12.47 3.46 13.59
N VAL A 330 11.81 4.57 13.90
CA VAL A 330 12.44 5.75 14.50
C VAL A 330 11.91 5.97 15.91
N LEU A 331 12.80 6.23 16.87
CA LEU A 331 12.43 6.58 18.24
C LEU A 331 11.43 7.74 18.25
N ARG A 332 10.39 7.62 19.08
CA ARG A 332 9.47 8.74 19.31
C ARG A 332 10.23 9.87 20.03
N PRO A 333 9.99 11.12 19.66
CA PRO A 333 10.43 12.25 20.46
C PRO A 333 9.88 12.12 21.89
N SER A 334 10.71 12.46 22.88
CA SER A 334 10.34 12.51 24.29
C SER A 334 9.42 13.67 24.64
#